data_AF-A0A6L4ATH9-F1
#
_entry.id   AF-A0A6L4ATH9-F1
#
_cell.length_a   1.000
_cell.length_b   1.000
_cell.length_c   1.000
_cell.angle_alpha   90.00
_cell.angle_beta   90.00
_cell.angle_gamma   90.00
#
_symmetry.space_group_name_H-M   'P 1'
#
loop_
_entity.id
_entity.type
_entity.pdbx_description
1 polymer ?
#
loop_
_entity_poly.entity_id
_entity_poly.type
_entity_poly.pdbx_seq_one_letter_code
_entity_poly.pdbx_strand_id
1 'polypeptide(L)'
;MRGHSSRRHGTLCIGLILALSGVAGTAQEAPPAAEEPTSDQFFESIDVSVVNVDVYVTDKKGNRIRGLSREDFELYEDGRPMTITNFYAVDDGTAGESAAPAEPA
;
A
#
# COMPACT_ATOMS: atom_id res chain seq x y z
N MET A 1 -7.51 23.97 72.19
CA MET A 1 -6.58 25.10 72.41
C MET A 1 -5.74 24.84 73.65
N ARG A 2 -4.43 24.59 73.48
CA ARG A 2 -3.36 24.78 74.48
C ARG A 2 -2.04 24.43 73.79
N GLY A 3 -1.23 25.45 73.54
CA GLY A 3 0.10 25.32 72.96
C GLY A 3 1.21 25.37 74.03
N HIS A 4 2.39 24.96 73.57
CA HIS A 4 3.75 25.23 74.05
C HIS A 4 4.30 24.49 75.28
N SER A 5 5.33 23.67 75.08
CA SER A 5 6.75 23.98 75.37
C SER A 5 7.62 22.71 75.19
N SER A 6 8.53 22.63 74.21
CA SER A 6 9.96 23.01 74.21
C SER A 6 10.83 22.39 75.33
N ARG A 7 11.69 21.42 74.96
CA ARG A 7 12.93 21.03 75.68
C ARG A 7 14.08 20.65 74.73
N ARG A 8 14.81 21.71 74.35
CA ARG A 8 16.26 21.95 74.14
C ARG A 8 17.33 20.83 74.35
N HIS A 9 18.42 20.98 73.56
CA HIS A 9 19.84 20.59 73.74
C HIS A 9 20.21 19.11 73.45
N GLY A 10 21.31 18.73 72.81
CA GLY A 10 22.51 19.43 72.32
C GLY A 10 23.41 18.45 71.55
N THR A 11 24.30 19.00 70.73
CA THR A 11 25.28 18.35 69.84
C THR A 11 26.23 17.37 70.54
N LEU A 12 26.59 16.24 69.91
CA LEU A 12 27.95 15.67 70.05
C LEU A 12 28.38 14.87 68.81
N CYS A 13 29.60 15.17 68.37
CA CYS A 13 30.27 14.77 67.15
C CYS A 13 31.08 13.46 67.26
N ILE A 14 31.41 12.88 66.08
CA ILE A 14 32.62 12.06 65.76
C ILE A 14 32.64 10.63 66.36
N GLY A 15 32.90 9.54 65.63
CA GLY A 15 33.27 9.30 64.24
C GLY A 15 33.73 7.83 64.10
N LEU A 16 34.31 7.50 62.93
CA LEU A 16 35.31 6.45 62.71
C LEU A 16 34.84 5.06 62.18
N ILE A 17 34.90 4.96 60.84
CA ILE A 17 35.67 3.95 60.05
C ILE A 17 35.06 2.58 59.67
N LEU A 18 35.02 2.42 58.33
CA LEU A 18 35.26 1.27 57.45
C LEU A 18 34.52 -0.06 57.68
N ALA A 19 33.62 -0.37 56.73
CA ALA A 19 33.47 -1.72 56.21
C ALA A 19 33.45 -1.70 54.67
N LEU A 20 34.53 -2.20 54.10
CA LEU A 20 34.65 -2.71 52.73
C LEU A 20 33.61 -3.80 52.49
N SER A 21 32.84 -3.73 51.40
CA SER A 21 32.48 -4.85 50.53
C SER A 21 31.60 -4.34 49.39
N GLY A 22 32.11 -4.40 48.16
CA GLY A 22 31.25 -4.29 46.98
C GLY A 22 30.30 -5.48 46.90
N VAL A 23 29.18 -5.31 46.19
CA VAL A 23 28.52 -6.33 45.35
C VAL A 23 27.32 -5.68 44.66
N ALA A 24 27.18 -6.07 43.38
CA ALA A 24 26.02 -5.97 42.50
C ALA A 24 25.67 -4.59 41.96
N GLY A 25 26.02 -4.41 40.67
CA GLY A 25 25.57 -3.30 39.87
C GLY A 25 24.04 -3.19 39.87
N THR A 26 23.57 -1.96 39.80
CA THR A 26 22.17 -1.67 39.46
C THR A 26 21.97 -2.11 38.01
N ALA A 27 21.49 -3.34 37.81
CA ALA A 27 20.82 -3.70 36.58
C ALA A 27 19.57 -2.82 36.51
N GLN A 28 19.64 -1.74 35.74
CA GLN A 28 18.47 -0.94 35.39
C GLN A 28 17.64 -1.80 34.46
N GLU A 29 16.56 -2.38 34.99
CA GLU A 29 15.57 -3.09 34.19
C GLU A 29 14.93 -2.06 33.25
N ALA A 30 15.29 -2.14 31.97
CA ALA A 30 14.64 -1.34 30.94
C ALA A 30 13.16 -1.77 30.86
N PRO A 31 12.21 -0.83 30.75
CA PRO A 31 10.82 -1.19 30.50
C PRO A 31 10.73 -2.13 29.29
N PRO A 32 9.87 -3.16 29.32
CA PRO A 32 9.67 -4.01 28.14
C PRO A 32 9.28 -3.10 26.98
N ALA A 33 10.02 -3.19 25.88
CA ALA A 33 9.66 -2.50 24.65
C ALA A 33 8.25 -2.96 24.28
N ALA A 34 7.31 -2.02 24.23
CA ALA A 34 5.99 -2.32 23.71
C ALA A 34 6.17 -2.73 22.24
N GLU A 35 5.87 -3.99 21.94
CA GLU A 35 5.74 -4.45 20.56
C GLU A 35 4.55 -3.69 19.97
N GLU A 36 4.83 -2.69 19.13
CA GLU A 36 3.78 -2.06 18.33
C GLU A 36 3.16 -3.14 17.45
N PRO A 37 1.82 -3.31 17.45
CA PRO A 37 1.19 -4.29 16.58
C PRO A 37 1.53 -3.91 15.14
N THR A 38 2.40 -4.70 14.51
CA THR A 38 2.61 -4.64 13.07
C THR A 38 1.29 -5.01 12.45
N SER A 39 0.58 -4.04 11.90
CA SER A 39 -0.63 -4.28 11.13
C SER A 39 -0.24 -5.16 9.94
N ASP A 40 -0.65 -6.42 9.95
CA ASP A 40 -0.48 -7.32 8.82
C ASP A 40 -1.19 -6.70 7.60
N GLN A 41 -0.43 -6.09 6.71
CA GLN A 41 -0.97 -5.57 5.45
C GLN A 41 -1.15 -6.74 4.49
N PHE A 42 -2.40 -7.07 4.21
CA PHE A 42 -2.76 -8.06 3.19
C PHE A 42 -2.77 -7.40 1.82
N PHE A 43 -2.04 -7.99 0.87
CA PHE A 43 -2.07 -7.59 -0.53
C PHE A 43 -2.69 -8.73 -1.36
N GLU A 44 -3.55 -8.37 -2.31
CA GLU A 44 -4.11 -9.28 -3.30
C GLU A 44 -3.64 -8.82 -4.69
N SER A 45 -3.08 -9.74 -5.47
CA SER A 45 -2.62 -9.47 -6.84
C SER A 45 -3.66 -9.98 -7.82
N ILE A 46 -4.03 -9.15 -8.79
CA ILE A 46 -4.91 -9.52 -9.90
C ILE A 46 -4.08 -9.52 -11.18
N ASP A 47 -4.06 -10.64 -11.88
CA ASP A 47 -3.41 -10.76 -13.18
C ASP A 47 -4.39 -10.37 -14.30
N VAL A 48 -4.07 -9.31 -15.04
CA VAL A 48 -4.84 -8.84 -16.20
C VAL A 48 -4.08 -9.12 -17.48
N SER A 49 -4.74 -9.78 -18.44
CA SER A 49 -4.18 -10.05 -19.77
C SER A 49 -4.92 -9.25 -20.83
N VAL A 50 -4.18 -8.48 -21.62
CA VAL A 50 -4.71 -7.73 -22.77
C VAL A 50 -4.28 -8.41 -24.05
N VAL A 51 -5.24 -8.70 -24.93
CA VAL A 51 -5.01 -9.33 -26.24
C VAL A 51 -5.46 -8.37 -27.35
N ASN A 52 -4.58 -8.12 -28.32
CA ASN A 52 -4.89 -7.29 -29.48
C ASN A 52 -5.27 -8.16 -30.67
N VAL A 53 -6.32 -7.74 -31.39
CA VAL A 53 -6.83 -8.44 -32.58
C VAL A 53 -6.84 -7.46 -33.76
N ASP A 54 -6.05 -7.76 -34.79
CA ASP A 54 -5.98 -6.95 -36.01
C ASP A 54 -7.01 -7.42 -37.05
N VAL A 55 -7.82 -6.49 -37.56
CA VAL A 55 -8.90 -6.78 -38.52
C VAL A 55 -8.77 -5.90 -39.76
N TYR A 56 -8.91 -6.51 -40.94
CA TYR A 56 -8.91 -5.82 -42.23
C TYR A 56 -10.24 -6.06 -42.95
N VAL A 57 -10.97 -4.98 -43.22
CA VAL A 57 -12.28 -5.04 -43.90
C VAL A 57 -12.18 -4.43 -45.30
N THR A 58 -12.59 -5.20 -46.31
CA THR A 58 -12.57 -4.78 -47.72
C THR A 58 -13.91 -5.08 -48.41
N ASP A 59 -14.24 -4.28 -49.42
CA ASP A 59 -15.35 -4.58 -50.32
C ASP A 59 -15.01 -5.76 -51.26
N LYS A 60 -15.98 -6.15 -52.10
CA LYS A 60 -15.81 -7.25 -53.07
C LYS A 60 -14.75 -7.00 -54.15
N LYS A 61 -14.33 -5.75 -54.33
CA LYS A 61 -13.31 -5.32 -55.29
C LYS A 61 -11.92 -5.16 -54.63
N GLY A 62 -11.82 -5.39 -53.32
CA GLY A 62 -10.58 -5.26 -52.54
C GLY A 62 -10.31 -3.85 -52.01
N ASN A 63 -11.25 -2.91 -52.14
CA ASN A 63 -11.09 -1.58 -51.57
C ASN A 63 -11.33 -1.61 -50.05
N ARG A 64 -10.45 -0.98 -49.26
CA ARG A 64 -10.61 -0.84 -47.82
C ARG A 64 -11.93 -0.12 -47.50
N ILE A 65 -12.73 -0.72 -46.61
CA ILE A 65 -13.88 -0.03 -46.00
C ILE A 65 -13.36 0.83 -44.85
N ARG A 66 -13.74 2.11 -44.82
CA ARG A 66 -13.26 3.11 -43.87
C ARG A 66 -14.39 3.58 -42.96
N GLY A 67 -14.05 4.26 -41.86
CA GLY A 67 -15.03 4.84 -40.95
C GLY A 67 -15.82 3.80 -40.15
N LEU A 68 -15.25 2.61 -39.95
CA LEU A 68 -15.83 1.59 -39.07
C LEU A 68 -15.62 1.99 -37.61
N SER A 69 -16.65 1.76 -36.82
CA SER A 69 -16.72 2.03 -35.40
C SER A 69 -16.63 0.72 -34.60
N ARG A 70 -16.52 0.82 -33.27
CA ARG A 70 -16.48 -0.38 -32.41
C ARG A 70 -17.78 -1.18 -32.53
N GLU A 71 -18.89 -0.48 -32.70
CA GLU A 71 -20.25 -0.99 -32.76
C GLU A 71 -20.51 -1.87 -34.00
N ASP A 72 -19.64 -1.79 -35.00
CA ASP A 72 -19.71 -2.62 -36.21
C ASP A 72 -19.09 -4.03 -36.01
N PHE A 73 -18.56 -4.32 -34.82
CA PHE A 73 -17.87 -5.58 -34.51
C PHE A 73 -18.43 -6.28 -33.27
N GLU A 74 -18.48 -7.60 -33.34
CA GLU A 74 -18.70 -8.48 -32.19
C GLU A 74 -17.50 -9.42 -32.05
N LEU A 75 -16.94 -9.52 -30.84
CA LEU A 75 -15.83 -10.43 -30.56
C LEU A 75 -16.36 -11.65 -29.83
N TYR A 76 -15.93 -12.83 -30.27
CA TYR A 76 -16.25 -14.09 -29.63
C TYR A 76 -14.98 -14.88 -29.32
N GLU A 77 -14.90 -15.45 -28.13
CA GLU A 77 -13.87 -16.41 -27.74
C GLU A 77 -14.54 -17.74 -27.40
N ASP A 78 -14.19 -18.80 -28.13
CA ASP A 78 -14.82 -20.13 -28.01
C ASP A 78 -16.35 -20.07 -28.08
N GLY A 79 -16.89 -19.18 -28.93
CA GLY A 79 -18.32 -18.96 -29.10
C GLY A 79 -19.00 -18.14 -28.00
N ARG A 80 -18.25 -17.63 -27.01
CA ARG A 80 -18.77 -16.74 -25.97
C ARG A 80 -18.50 -15.28 -26.36
N PRO A 81 -19.49 -14.38 -26.25
CA PRO A 81 -19.28 -12.97 -26.58
C PRO A 81 -18.32 -12.32 -25.58
N MET A 82 -17.38 -11.55 -26.10
CA MET A 82 -16.37 -10.81 -25.35
C MET A 82 -16.60 -9.31 -25.53
N THR A 83 -16.42 -8.57 -24.44
CA THR A 83 -16.47 -7.11 -24.50
C THR A 83 -15.19 -6.59 -25.14
N ILE A 84 -15.31 -5.83 -26.23
CA ILE A 84 -14.19 -5.06 -26.77
C ILE A 84 -13.96 -3.90 -25.81
N THR A 85 -12.81 -3.86 -25.13
CA THR A 85 -12.47 -2.80 -24.16
C THR A 85 -11.74 -1.63 -24.82
N ASN A 86 -10.87 -1.92 -25.80
CA ASN A 86 -10.09 -0.94 -26.55
C ASN A 86 -10.37 -1.08 -28.04
N PHE A 87 -10.53 0.05 -28.74
CA PHE A 87 -10.76 0.09 -30.18
C PHE A 87 -10.08 1.32 -30.76
N TYR A 88 -9.42 1.13 -31.90
CA TYR A 88 -8.90 2.22 -32.72
C TYR A 88 -9.00 1.80 -34.19
N ALA A 89 -9.42 2.72 -35.04
CA ALA A 89 -9.38 2.52 -36.49
C ALA A 89 -8.03 3.01 -37.02
N VAL A 90 -7.39 2.24 -37.89
CA VAL A 90 -6.15 2.66 -38.57
C VAL A 90 -6.47 3.06 -40.00
N ASP A 91 -6.47 4.37 -40.21
CA ASP A 91 -6.70 5.02 -41.49
C ASP A 91 -5.41 5.70 -41.94
N ASP A 92 -4.94 5.37 -43.16
CA ASP A 92 -3.76 6.00 -43.77
C ASP A 92 -2.48 5.98 -42.91
N GLY A 93 -2.35 5.00 -42.02
CA GLY A 93 -1.21 4.85 -41.11
C GLY A 93 -1.28 5.74 -39.87
N THR A 94 -2.40 6.45 -39.68
CA THR A 94 -2.72 7.20 -38.46
C THR A 94 -3.79 6.45 -37.66
N ALA A 95 -3.57 6.34 -36.34
CA ALA A 95 -4.63 5.86 -35.45
C ALA A 95 -5.67 6.98 -35.33
N GLY A 96 -6.88 6.71 -35.81
CA GLY A 96 -8.04 7.57 -35.56
C GLY A 96 -8.40 7.61 -34.09
N GLU A 97 -9.27 8.58 -33.73
CA GLU A 97 -9.73 8.87 -32.36
C GLU A 97 -9.95 7.59 -31.53
N SER A 98 -9.07 7.37 -30.56
CA SER A 98 -9.17 6.23 -29.64
C SER A 98 -10.23 6.56 -28.61
N ALA A 99 -11.29 5.76 -28.55
CA ALA A 99 -12.16 5.76 -27.38
C ALA A 99 -11.31 5.33 -26.19
N ALA A 100 -11.13 6.25 -25.23
CA ALA A 100 -10.22 6.12 -24.09
C ALA A 100 -10.34 4.73 -23.43
N PRO A 101 -9.22 4.16 -22.92
CA PRO A 101 -9.25 2.90 -22.22
C PRO A 101 -10.31 2.93 -21.11
N ALA A 102 -11.23 1.98 -21.12
CA ALA A 102 -12.05 1.75 -19.94
C ALA A 102 -11.09 1.25 -18.85
N GLU A 103 -10.87 2.06 -17.82
CA GLU A 103 -10.14 1.62 -16.64
C GLU A 103 -10.80 0.34 -16.10
N PRO A 104 -10.02 -0.71 -15.77
CA PRO A 104 -10.59 -1.87 -15.10
C PRO A 104 -11.18 -1.41 -13.75
N ALA A 105 -12.42 -1.84 -13.48
CA ALA A 105 -13.12 -1.55 -12.23
C ALA A 105 -12.49 -2.29 -11.03
#